data_AF-A0A397HZY2-F1
#
_entry.id   AF-A0A397HZY2-F1
#
_cell.length_a   1.000
_cell.length_b   1.000
_cell.length_c   1.000
_cell.angle_alpha   90.00
_cell.angle_beta   90.00
_cell.angle_gamma   90.00
#
_symmetry.space_group_name_H-M   'P 1'
#
loop_
_entity.id
_entity.type
_entity.pdbx_description
1 polymer ?
#
loop_
_entity_poly.entity_id
_entity_poly.type
_entity_poly.pdbx_seq_one_letter_code
_entity_poly.pdbx_strand_id
1 'polypeptide(L)'
;MMLPVNILAKYNISQEEIFRSGSVEGLNDAIFEIATLANDHLLTARTFLKDISKQALPALLSAVSCDLYLKKLEKYNFNIFEPKLNRKDWKLPIKLWFNYNKNKF
;
A
#
# COMPACT_ATOMS: atom_id res chain seq x y z
N MET A 1 -8.88 -9.49 -7.93
CA MET A 1 -7.51 -8.96 -7.71
C MET A 1 -6.58 -10.14 -7.69
N MET A 2 -5.58 -10.20 -8.57
CA MET A 2 -4.62 -11.31 -8.59
C MET A 2 -3.37 -10.89 -7.81
N LEU A 3 -3.06 -11.61 -6.75
CA LEU A 3 -1.81 -11.43 -6.01
C LEU A 3 -0.63 -12.02 -6.81
N PRO A 4 0.59 -11.50 -6.64
CA PRO A 4 1.77 -12.05 -7.30
C PRO A 4 1.97 -13.53 -6.96
N VAL A 5 1.92 -14.39 -7.98
CA VAL A 5 1.98 -15.85 -7.83
C VAL A 5 3.32 -16.29 -7.25
N ASN A 6 4.41 -15.60 -7.57
CA ASN A 6 5.74 -15.90 -7.06
C ASN A 6 5.83 -15.76 -5.53
N ILE A 7 5.13 -14.79 -4.94
CA ILE A 7 5.12 -14.58 -3.48
C ILE A 7 4.22 -15.62 -2.83
N LEU A 8 3.02 -15.86 -3.38
CA LEU A 8 2.12 -16.88 -2.85
C LEU A 8 2.73 -18.29 -2.86
N ALA A 9 3.44 -18.65 -3.93
CA ALA A 9 4.12 -19.93 -4.04
C ALA A 9 5.19 -20.11 -2.95
N LYS A 10 5.90 -19.05 -2.55
CA LYS A 10 6.91 -19.08 -1.47
C LYS A 10 6.30 -19.47 -0.11
N TYR A 11 5.06 -19.06 0.13
CA TYR A 11 4.30 -19.40 1.34
C TYR A 11 3.42 -20.64 1.16
N ASN A 12 3.55 -21.36 0.03
CA ASN A 12 2.75 -22.53 -0.32
C ASN A 12 1.23 -22.26 -0.34
N ILE A 13 0.83 -21.05 -0.73
CA ILE A 13 -0.56 -20.60 -0.75
C ILE A 13 -1.15 -20.76 -2.16
N SER A 14 -2.27 -21.46 -2.27
CA SER A 14 -3.06 -21.50 -3.50
C SER A 14 -3.98 -20.27 -3.60
N GLN A 15 -3.99 -19.62 -4.77
CA GLN A 15 -4.91 -18.49 -5.03
C GLN A 15 -6.37 -18.91 -4.91
N GLU A 16 -6.71 -20.12 -5.37
CA GLU A 16 -8.07 -20.64 -5.29
C GLU A 16 -8.54 -20.77 -3.84
N GLU A 17 -7.64 -21.18 -2.94
CA GLU A 17 -7.93 -21.34 -1.52
C GLU A 17 -8.25 -19.99 -0.86
N ILE A 18 -7.53 -18.93 -1.22
CA ILE A 18 -7.85 -17.56 -0.78
C ILE A 18 -9.26 -17.16 -1.25
N PHE A 19 -9.65 -17.50 -2.49
CA PHE A 19 -10.98 -17.17 -3.01
C PHE A 19 -12.11 -17.98 -2.34
N ARG A 20 -11.85 -19.24 -1.97
CA ARG A 20 -12.85 -20.12 -1.32
C ARG A 20 -12.99 -19.87 0.18
N SER A 21 -11.86 -19.78 0.88
CA SER A 21 -11.79 -19.79 2.35
C SER A 21 -11.47 -18.40 2.93
N GLY A 22 -11.06 -17.44 2.10
CA GLY A 22 -10.65 -16.11 2.54
C GLY A 22 -9.27 -16.12 3.19
N SER A 23 -9.24 -16.08 4.52
CA SER A 23 -7.99 -16.03 5.28
C SER A 23 -7.36 -17.42 5.38
N VAL A 24 -6.18 -17.58 4.79
CA VAL A 24 -5.35 -18.78 4.90
C VAL A 24 -4.14 -18.50 5.78
N GLU A 25 -3.59 -19.55 6.38
CA GLU A 25 -2.36 -19.45 7.17
C GLU A 25 -1.20 -18.94 6.29
N GLY A 26 -0.33 -18.08 6.83
CA GLY A 26 0.77 -17.46 6.08
C GLY A 26 0.37 -16.34 5.11
N LEU A 27 -0.92 -16.08 4.88
CA LEU A 27 -1.36 -15.00 3.99
C LEU A 27 -0.90 -13.62 4.47
N ASN A 28 -0.98 -13.36 5.77
CA ASN A 28 -0.52 -12.10 6.34
C ASN A 28 0.99 -11.88 6.10
N ASP A 29 1.79 -12.95 6.12
CA ASP A 29 3.23 -12.87 5.84
C ASP A 29 3.49 -12.60 4.36
N ALA A 30 2.74 -13.24 3.46
CA ALA A 30 2.80 -12.94 2.03
C ALA A 30 2.40 -11.48 1.73
N ILE A 31 1.35 -10.98 2.39
CA ILE A 31 0.93 -9.58 2.29
C ILE A 31 1.99 -8.65 2.89
N PHE A 32 2.61 -9.03 4.00
CA PHE A 32 3.71 -8.29 4.61
C PHE A 32 4.89 -8.13 3.65
N GLU A 33 5.29 -9.20 2.95
CA GLU A 33 6.35 -9.14 1.95
C GLU A 33 5.97 -8.18 0.80
N ILE A 34 4.73 -8.27 0.30
CA ILE A 34 4.23 -7.36 -0.74
C ILE A 34 4.20 -5.90 -0.26
N ALA A 35 3.72 -5.66 0.95
CA ALA A 35 3.60 -4.33 1.53
C ALA A 35 4.97 -3.69 1.75
N THR A 36 5.95 -4.49 2.18
CA THR A 36 7.36 -4.07 2.32
C THR A 36 7.92 -3.63 0.97
N LEU A 37 7.76 -4.47 -0.07
CA LEU A 37 8.21 -4.13 -1.43
C LEU A 37 7.54 -2.85 -1.95
N ALA A 38 6.24 -2.69 -1.73
CA ALA A 38 5.51 -1.48 -2.13
C ALA A 38 6.02 -0.23 -1.39
N ASN A 39 6.32 -0.35 -0.09
CA ASN A 39 6.87 0.74 0.70
C ASN A 39 8.29 1.12 0.24
N ASP A 40 9.13 0.14 -0.09
CA ASP A 40 10.47 0.38 -0.65
C ASP A 40 10.41 1.13 -1.98
N HIS A 41 9.45 0.76 -2.85
CA HIS A 41 9.19 1.51 -4.08
C HIS A 41 8.74 2.95 -3.81
N LEU A 42 7.89 3.19 -2.80
CA LEU A 42 7.50 4.55 -2.41
C LEU A 42 8.67 5.36 -1.87
N LEU A 43 9.52 4.75 -1.04
CA LEU A 43 10.71 5.41 -0.50
C LEU A 43 11.70 5.77 -1.61
N THR A 44 11.91 4.86 -2.56
CA THR A 44 12.74 5.10 -3.75
C THR A 44 12.14 6.19 -4.63
N ALA A 45 10.82 6.20 -4.86
CA ALA A 45 10.16 7.26 -5.60
C ALA A 45 10.34 8.65 -4.94
N ARG A 46 10.32 8.69 -3.60
CA ARG A 46 10.57 9.92 -2.83
C ARG A 46 12.00 10.44 -2.94
N THR A 47 13.00 9.60 -3.23
CA THR A 47 14.38 10.09 -3.44
C THR A 47 14.50 10.92 -4.72
N PHE A 48 13.74 10.58 -5.76
CA PHE A 48 13.72 11.31 -7.04
C PHE A 48 12.97 12.64 -6.98
N LEU A 49 12.25 12.96 -5.89
CA LEU A 49 11.53 14.24 -5.76
C LEU A 49 12.44 15.47 -5.92
N LYS A 50 13.73 15.34 -5.61
CA LYS A 50 14.71 16.44 -5.75
C LYS A 50 14.98 16.79 -7.22
N ASP A 51 14.82 15.82 -8.12
CA ASP A 51 15.16 15.94 -9.53
C ASP A 51 13.93 16.30 -10.40
N ILE A 52 12.74 16.41 -9.80
CA ILE A 52 11.47 16.61 -10.49
C ILE A 52 10.97 18.04 -10.28
N SER A 53 10.42 18.67 -11.34
CA SER A 53 9.78 19.98 -11.25
C SER A 53 8.59 19.96 -10.27
N LYS A 54 8.45 21.00 -9.44
CA LYS A 54 7.32 21.18 -8.52
C LYS A 54 5.95 21.14 -9.23
N GLN A 55 5.91 21.47 -10.52
CA GLN A 55 4.69 21.41 -11.33
C GLN A 55 4.19 19.98 -11.56
N ALA A 56 5.06 18.98 -11.47
CA ALA A 56 4.70 17.57 -11.59
C ALA A 56 4.22 16.93 -10.27
N LEU A 57 4.38 17.63 -9.14
CA LEU A 57 3.97 17.14 -7.82
C LEU A 57 2.49 16.72 -7.74
N PRO A 58 1.52 17.45 -8.33
CA PRO A 58 0.11 17.04 -8.28
C PRO A 58 -0.14 15.63 -8.85
N ALA A 59 0.62 15.21 -9.86
CA ALA A 59 0.50 13.86 -10.41
C ALA A 59 0.96 12.77 -9.42
N LEU A 60 1.93 13.11 -8.56
CA LEU A 60 2.51 12.22 -7.56
C LEU A 60 1.69 12.17 -6.26
N LEU A 61 0.75 13.10 -6.04
CA LEU A 61 -0.11 13.10 -4.85
C LEU A 61 -1.00 11.86 -4.72
N SER A 62 -1.22 11.13 -5.81
CA SER A 62 -1.92 9.83 -5.79
C SER A 62 -1.22 8.82 -4.87
N ALA A 63 0.12 8.88 -4.77
CA ALA A 63 0.92 8.02 -3.90
C ALA A 63 0.67 8.27 -2.40
N VAL A 64 0.17 9.44 -1.99
CA VAL A 64 -0.26 9.69 -0.61
C VAL A 64 -1.35 8.70 -0.20
N SER A 65 -2.28 8.38 -1.12
CA SER A 65 -3.36 7.42 -0.84
C SER A 65 -2.80 6.01 -0.62
N CYS A 66 -1.76 5.65 -1.37
CA CYS A 66 -1.06 4.38 -1.24
C CYS A 66 -0.31 4.30 0.11
N ASP A 67 0.46 5.33 0.47
CA ASP A 67 1.15 5.44 1.77
C ASP A 67 0.17 5.30 2.95
N LEU A 68 -1.00 5.92 2.85
CA LEU A 68 -2.05 5.80 3.87
C LEU A 68 -2.66 4.41 3.95
N TYR A 69 -2.81 3.75 2.81
CA TYR A 69 -3.31 2.38 2.78
C TYR A 69 -2.32 1.41 3.43
N LEU A 70 -1.03 1.50 3.06
CA LEU A 70 0.03 0.68 3.66
C LEU A 70 0.10 0.88 5.18
N LYS A 71 0.01 2.11 5.68
CA LYS A 71 -0.03 2.41 7.12
C LYS A 71 -1.25 1.82 7.83
N LYS A 72 -2.41 1.79 7.17
CA LYS A 72 -3.59 1.11 7.73
C LYS A 72 -3.37 -0.40 7.76
N LEU A 73 -2.80 -0.95 6.71
CA LEU A 73 -2.56 -2.37 6.56
C LEU A 73 -1.56 -2.87 7.63
N GLU A 74 -0.48 -2.11 7.87
CA GLU A 74 0.46 -2.32 8.97
C GLU A 74 -0.26 -2.28 10.34
N LYS A 75 -1.11 -1.27 10.57
CA LYS A 75 -1.89 -1.15 11.82
C LYS A 75 -2.80 -2.36 12.10
N TYR A 76 -3.22 -3.06 11.06
CA TYR A 76 -4.09 -4.25 11.16
C TYR A 76 -3.30 -5.56 11.01
N ASN A 77 -1.99 -5.55 11.30
CA ASN A 77 -1.12 -6.73 11.21
C ASN A 77 -1.23 -7.44 9.86
N PHE A 78 -1.33 -6.67 8.77
CA PHE A 78 -1.39 -7.16 7.40
C PHE A 78 -2.63 -8.03 7.08
N ASN A 79 -3.66 -8.01 7.92
CA ASN A 79 -4.95 -8.65 7.62
C ASN A 79 -5.74 -7.85 6.58
N ILE A 80 -5.71 -8.31 5.32
CA ILE A 80 -6.39 -7.67 4.18
C ILE A 80 -7.92 -7.70 4.29
N PHE A 81 -8.49 -8.63 5.07
CA PHE A 81 -9.93 -8.82 5.19
C PHE A 81 -10.58 -7.93 6.25
N GLU A 82 -9.80 -7.10 6.95
CA GLU A 82 -10.35 -6.19 7.96
C GLU A 82 -11.37 -5.21 7.34
N PRO A 83 -12.63 -5.18 7.81
CA PRO A 83 -13.66 -4.28 7.26
C PRO A 83 -13.29 -2.80 7.38
N LYS A 84 -12.41 -2.46 8.32
CA LYS A 84 -11.93 -1.09 8.55
C LYS A 84 -10.95 -0.62 7.48
N LEU A 85 -10.27 -1.52 6.75
CA LEU A 85 -9.39 -1.17 5.63
C LEU A 85 -10.17 -0.55 4.46
N ASN A 86 -11.36 -1.06 4.19
CA ASN A 86 -12.22 -0.59 3.09
C ASN A 86 -12.83 0.79 3.35
N ARG A 87 -12.72 1.34 4.56
CA ARG A 87 -13.24 2.66 4.88
C ARG A 87 -12.32 3.75 4.34
N LYS A 88 -12.88 4.67 3.56
CA LYS A 88 -12.18 5.87 3.07
C LYS A 88 -11.65 6.69 4.25
N ASP A 89 -10.40 7.14 4.18
CA ASP A 89 -9.84 8.02 5.20
C ASP A 89 -10.39 9.45 5.00
N TRP A 90 -11.18 9.93 5.96
CA TRP A 90 -11.71 11.29 5.93
C TRP A 90 -10.61 12.35 6.02
N LYS A 91 -9.43 12.00 6.56
CA LYS A 91 -8.27 12.90 6.66
C LYS A 91 -7.50 13.03 5.34
N LEU A 92 -7.86 12.27 4.30
CA LEU A 92 -7.15 12.26 3.02
C LEU A 92 -7.07 13.66 2.36
N PRO A 93 -8.16 14.44 2.19
CA PRO A 93 -8.09 15.76 1.57
C PRO A 93 -7.18 16.73 2.34
N ILE A 94 -7.25 16.67 3.67
CA ILE A 94 -6.44 17.50 4.56
C ILE A 94 -4.95 17.14 4.39
N LYS A 95 -4.62 15.83 4.39
CA LYS A 95 -3.24 15.35 4.17
C LYS A 95 -2.71 15.72 2.79
N LEU A 96 -3.53 15.60 1.74
CA LEU A 96 -3.17 16.01 0.38
C LEU A 96 -2.80 17.50 0.32
N TRP A 97 -3.63 18.36 0.93
CA TRP A 97 -3.37 19.81 0.96
C TRP A 97 -2.08 20.15 1.71
N PHE A 98 -1.86 19.57 2.89
CA PHE A 98 -0.63 19.78 3.65
C PHE A 98 0.62 19.25 2.92
N ASN A 99 0.51 18.10 2.27
CA ASN A 99 1.60 17.47 1.53
C ASN A 99 1.97 18.28 0.27
N TYR A 100 0.98 18.78 -0.46
CA TYR A 100 1.18 19.70 -1.58
C TYR A 100 1.95 20.95 -1.14
N ASN A 101 1.53 21.61 -0.05
CA ASN A 101 2.21 22.81 0.45
C ASN A 101 3.64 22.52 0.95
N LYS A 102 3.90 21.30 1.45
CA LYS A 102 5.23 20.85 1.89
C LYS A 102 6.12 20.31 0.76
N ASN A 103 5.64 20.27 -0.49
CA ASN A 103 6.31 19.63 -1.63
C ASN A 103 6.68 18.15 -1.36
N LYS A 104 5.76 17.40 -0.74
CA LYS A 104 5.94 15.97 -0.40
C LYS A 104 4.73 15.15 -0.82
N PHE A 105 4.89 13.83 -0.94
CA PHE A 105 3.81 12.87 -1.09
C PHE A 105 4.12 11.58 -0.31
#